data_AF-A0A355C861-F1
#
_entry.id   AF-A0A355C861-F1
#
_cell.length_a   1.000
_cell.length_b   1.000
_cell.length_c   1.000
_cell.angle_alpha   90.00
_cell.angle_beta   90.00
_cell.angle_gamma   90.00
#
_symmetry.space_group_name_H-M   'P 1'
#
loop_
_entity.id
_entity.type
_entity.pdbx_description
1 polymer ?
#
loop_
_entity_poly.entity_id
_entity_poly.type
_entity_poly.pdbx_seq_one_letter_code
_entity_poly.pdbx_strand_id
1 'polypeptide(L)' 'MVDLAMHMMDIVQNAVRANATKIDIGFLEYSRDATLTFSVNDNGSGMT' A
#
# COMPACT_ATOMS: atom_id res chain seq x y z
N MET A 1 -5.31 2.77 18.17
CA MET A 1 -6.07 2.42 16.94
C MET A 1 -5.61 3.19 15.71
N VAL A 2 -5.04 4.40 15.83
CA VAL A 2 -4.54 5.19 14.68
C VAL A 2 -3.24 4.64 14.07
N ASP A 3 -2.42 3.90 14.84
CA ASP A 3 -1.08 3.46 14.38
C ASP A 3 -1.06 2.62 13.11
N LEU A 4 -1.95 1.62 12.97
CA LEU A 4 -1.94 0.77 11.79
C LEU A 4 -2.28 1.56 10.51
N ALA A 5 -3.23 2.49 10.62
CA ALA A 5 -3.58 3.37 9.51
C ALA A 5 -2.42 4.32 9.16
N MET A 6 -1.65 4.79 10.15
CA MET A 6 -0.44 5.59 9.90
C MET A 6 0.61 4.78 9.15
N HIS A 7 0.88 3.54 9.55
CA HIS A 7 1.83 2.68 8.84
C HIS A 7 1.40 2.38 7.40
N MET A 8 0.11 2.17 7.15
CA MET A 8 -0.40 2.03 5.79
C MET A 8 -0.23 3.32 4.98
N MET A 9 -0.47 4.47 5.61
CA MET A 9 -0.29 5.78 4.99
C MET A 9 1.17 6.03 4.59
N ASP A 10 2.13 5.60 5.39
CA ASP A 10 3.56 5.73 5.06
C ASP A 10 3.91 5.03 3.74
N ILE A 11 3.31 3.86 3.48
CA ILE A 11 3.49 3.12 2.22
C ILE A 11 2.84 3.89 1.06
N VAL A 12 1.62 4.38 1.24
CA VAL A 12 0.91 5.18 0.23
C VAL A 12 1.67 6.47 -0.11
N GLN A 13 2.34 7.08 0.86
CA GLN A 13 3.16 8.27 0.62
C GLN A 13 4.32 8.01 -0.34
N ASN A 14 4.83 6.78 -0.44
CA ASN A 14 5.89 6.46 -1.41
C ASN A 14 5.38 6.60 -2.84
N ALA A 15 4.17 6.13 -3.13
CA ALA A 15 3.52 6.30 -4.42
C ALA A 15 3.29 7.78 -4.77
N VAL A 16 2.87 8.59 -3.78
CA VAL A 16 2.71 10.04 -3.95
C VAL A 16 4.05 10.71 -4.28
N ARG A 17 5.12 10.35 -3.57
CA ARG A 17 6.49 10.86 -3.83
C ARG A 17 6.99 10.47 -5.22
N ALA A 18 6.59 9.30 -5.72
CA ALA A 18 6.90 8.81 -7.07
C ALA A 18 6.08 9.52 -8.17
N ASN A 19 5.30 10.55 -7.84
CA ASN A 19 4.41 11.27 -8.76
C ASN A 19 3.40 10.34 -9.45
N ALA A 20 2.93 9.30 -8.76
CA ALA A 20 1.89 8.43 -9.28
C ALA A 20 0.60 9.22 -9.54
N THR A 21 -0.02 8.96 -10.69
CA THR A 21 -1.33 9.52 -11.05
C THR A 21 -2.48 8.57 -10.75
N LYS A 22 -2.16 7.29 -10.53
CA LYS A 22 -3.07 6.24 -10.10
C LYS A 22 -2.41 5.41 -9.00
N ILE A 23 -3.15 5.22 -7.91
CA ILE A 23 -2.73 4.39 -6.78
C ILE A 23 -3.88 3.44 -6.48
N ASP A 24 -3.64 2.15 -6.59
CA ASP A 24 -4.58 1.09 -6.24
C ASP A 24 -4.21 0.53 -4.85
N ILE A 25 -5.18 0.47 -3.94
CA ILE A 25 -5.00 -0.04 -2.57
C ILE A 25 -5.95 -1.21 -2.37
N GLY A 26 -5.43 -2.33 -1.86
CA GLY A 26 -6.21 -3.55 -1.69
C GLY A 26 -5.82 -4.35 -0.46
N PHE A 27 -6.79 -5.11 0.04
CA PHE A 27 -6.60 -6.14 1.06
C PHE A 27 -7.00 -7.50 0.49
N LEU A 28 -6.16 -8.50 0.75
CA LEU A 28 -6.44 -9.88 0.39
C LEU A 28 -6.26 -10.77 1.60
N GLU A 29 -7.34 -11.41 2.03
CA GLU A 29 -7.32 -12.37 3.12
C GLU A 29 -7.06 -13.77 2.57
N TYR A 30 -6.04 -14.43 3.11
CA TYR A 30 -5.75 -15.84 2.90
C TYR A 30 -6.10 -16.61 4.18
N SER A 31 -7.38 -16.94 4.37
CA SER A 31 -7.86 -17.53 5.62
C SER A 31 -7.23 -18.89 5.95
N ARG A 32 -6.78 -19.66 4.94
CA ARG A 32 -6.04 -20.93 5.15
C ARG A 32 -4.68 -20.72 5.81
N ASP A 33 -4.04 -19.60 5.48
CA ASP A 33 -2.69 -19.25 5.94
C ASP A 33 -2.74 -18.23 7.09
N ALA A 34 -3.95 -17.95 7.62
CA ALA A 34 -4.23 -16.93 8.63
C ALA A 34 -3.55 -15.59 8.36
N THR A 35 -3.46 -15.19 7.09
CA THR A 35 -2.70 -14.02 6.65
C THR A 35 -3.63 -12.98 6.00
N LEU A 36 -3.37 -11.71 6.25
CA LEU A 36 -4.01 -10.58 5.57
C LEU A 36 -2.92 -9.76 4.87
N THR A 37 -2.97 -9.73 3.54
CA THR A 37 -2.03 -8.96 2.72
C THR A 37 -2.61 -7.59 2.44
N PHE A 38 -1.94 -6.54 2.90
CA PHE A 38 -2.14 -5.17 2.45
C PHE A 38 -1.25 -4.90 1.24
N SER A 39 -1.79 -4.28 0.20
CA SER A 39 -1.06 -3.98 -1.03
C SER A 39 -1.33 -2.55 -1.49
N VAL A 40 -0.26 -1.90 -1.98
CA VAL A 40 -0.29 -0.60 -2.65
C VAL A 40 0.41 -0.79 -3.98
N ASN A 41 -0.28 -0.51 -5.08
CA ASN A 41 0.27 -0.54 -6.42
C ASN A 41 0.11 0.85 -7.05
N ASP A 42 1.16 1.34 -7.68
CA ASP A 42 1.18 2.68 -8.26
C ASP A 42 1.82 2.69 -9.64
N ASN A 43 1.56 3.75 -10.40
CA ASN A 43 2.14 3.97 -11.72
C ASN A 43 3.19 5.10 -11.72
N GLY A 44 3.84 5.34 -10.58
CA GLY A 44 4.86 6.36 -10.41
C GLY A 44 6.20 5.98 -11.04
N SER A 45 7.23 6.77 -10.76
CA SER A 45 8.58 6.64 -11.32
C SER A 45 9.35 5.37 -10.91
N GLY A 46 8.79 4.53 -10.03
CA GLY A 46 9.48 3.37 -9.48
C GLY A 46 10.67 3.74 -8.59
N MET A 47 11.56 2.77 -8.39
CA MET A 47 12.81 2.93 -7.62
C MET A 47 14.01 2.71 -8.54
N THR A 48 15.07 3.51 -8.39
CA THR A 48 16.38 3.35 -9.05
C THR A 48 17.37 2.62 -8.17
#